data_AF-A0A843GVP9-F1
#
_entry.id   AF-A0A843GVP9-F1
#
_cell.length_a   1.000
_cell.length_b   1.000
_cell.length_c   1.000
_cell.angle_alpha   90.00
_cell.angle_beta   90.00
_cell.angle_gamma   90.00
#
_symmetry.space_group_name_H-M   'P 1'
#
loop_
_entity.id
_entity.type
_entity.pdbx_description
1 polymer ?
#
loop_
_entity_poly.entity_id
_entity_poly.type
_entity_poly.pdbx_seq_one_letter_code
_entity_poly.pdbx_strand_id
1 'polypeptide(L)'
;MEQKFSIRKDTAKYTLTDIKNEIKEDVELLISLGYADVSRNHYECRFDNRALRRLGRCTRMTTYKYLISVNEKYLRMANPESIHNTIMHEVIHSLPGCMNHGKEWQNAARRVNASYNFTPITRVHDLAEDKHYENYVKSNYHYSIECEKCHTKWSYMKKTKTYSACKEGRARCSCGSRIFICREL
;
A
#
# COMPACT_ATOMS: atom_id res chain seq x y z
N MET A 1 -25.16 -0.96 8.03
CA MET A 1 -24.38 0.24 8.36
C MET A 1 -23.98 0.92 7.07
N GLU A 2 -23.99 2.25 7.01
CA GLU A 2 -23.70 3.02 5.79
C GLU A 2 -22.32 3.69 5.91
N GLN A 3 -21.58 3.74 4.80
CA GLN A 3 -20.28 4.43 4.71
C GLN A 3 -20.46 5.94 4.66
N LYS A 4 -19.63 6.68 5.39
CA LYS A 4 -19.63 8.15 5.45
C LYS A 4 -18.23 8.72 5.26
N PHE A 5 -17.25 8.18 5.97
CA PHE A 5 -15.84 8.61 5.89
C PHE A 5 -15.11 7.93 4.73
N SER A 6 -15.29 6.62 4.55
CA SER A 6 -14.65 5.78 3.52
C SER A 6 -15.16 6.03 2.09
N ILE A 7 -15.90 7.12 1.86
CA ILE A 7 -16.40 7.56 0.54
C ILE A 7 -16.10 9.03 0.26
N ARG A 8 -15.42 9.73 1.17
CA ARG A 8 -15.09 11.15 1.05
C ARG A 8 -14.15 11.40 -0.12
N LYS A 9 -14.36 12.51 -0.83
CA LYS A 9 -13.52 12.87 -2.00
C LYS A 9 -12.37 13.83 -1.66
N ASP A 10 -12.30 14.29 -0.43
CA ASP A 10 -11.34 15.30 0.04
C ASP A 10 -10.17 14.71 0.84
N THR A 11 -9.81 13.44 0.57
CA THR A 11 -8.70 12.72 1.25
C THR A 11 -7.38 13.47 1.23
N ALA A 12 -7.11 14.27 0.19
CA ALA A 12 -5.94 15.13 0.12
C ALA A 12 -5.85 16.13 1.28
N LYS A 13 -6.96 16.47 1.96
CA LYS A 13 -7.00 17.37 3.12
C LYS A 13 -7.08 16.66 4.47
N TYR A 14 -7.09 15.31 4.48
CA TYR A 14 -7.23 14.55 5.71
C TYR A 14 -6.17 14.91 6.75
N THR A 15 -6.66 15.21 7.94
CA THR A 15 -5.91 15.27 9.17
C THR A 15 -5.78 13.88 9.80
N LEU A 16 -4.98 13.75 10.85
CA LEU A 16 -4.97 12.52 11.65
C LEU A 16 -6.34 12.24 12.29
N THR A 17 -7.13 13.27 12.59
CA THR A 17 -8.49 13.11 13.10
C THR A 17 -9.41 12.50 12.05
N ASP A 18 -9.28 12.91 10.77
CA ASP A 18 -10.05 12.32 9.68
C ASP A 18 -9.72 10.83 9.50
N ILE A 19 -8.43 10.47 9.53
CA ILE A 19 -7.98 9.08 9.47
C ILE A 19 -8.54 8.28 10.66
N LYS A 20 -8.50 8.83 11.88
CA LYS A 20 -9.09 8.15 13.06
C LYS A 20 -10.59 7.92 12.90
N ASN A 21 -11.31 8.89 12.36
CA ASN A 21 -12.75 8.76 12.13
C ASN A 21 -13.06 7.69 11.08
N GLU A 22 -12.26 7.62 10.02
CA GLU A 22 -12.39 6.56 9.01
C GLU A 22 -12.04 5.18 9.58
N ILE A 23 -10.95 5.04 10.35
CA ILE A 23 -10.63 3.78 11.04
C ILE A 23 -11.78 3.34 11.94
N LYS A 24 -12.41 4.28 12.66
CA LYS A 24 -13.57 3.98 13.51
C LYS A 24 -14.74 3.47 12.66
N GLU A 25 -15.03 4.10 11.52
CA GLU A 25 -16.04 3.60 10.59
C GLU A 25 -15.67 2.20 10.08
N ASP A 26 -14.44 1.98 9.60
CA ASP A 26 -14.00 0.70 9.06
C ASP A 26 -14.11 -0.45 10.08
N VAL A 27 -13.78 -0.17 11.35
CA VAL A 27 -13.99 -1.08 12.47
C VAL A 27 -15.47 -1.47 12.60
N GLU A 28 -16.36 -0.49 12.52
CA GLU A 28 -17.81 -0.68 12.63
C GLU A 28 -18.38 -1.46 11.42
N LEU A 29 -17.85 -1.23 10.21
CA LEU A 29 -18.16 -2.04 9.03
C LEU A 29 -17.75 -3.51 9.26
N LEU A 30 -16.52 -3.76 9.74
CA LEU A 30 -16.02 -5.10 10.04
C LEU A 30 -16.85 -5.79 11.14
N ILE A 31 -17.26 -5.07 12.18
CA ILE A 31 -18.16 -5.58 13.23
C ILE A 31 -19.48 -6.05 12.60
N SER A 32 -20.06 -5.26 11.68
CA SER A 32 -21.30 -5.65 11.01
C SER A 32 -21.15 -6.82 10.04
N LEU A 33 -19.92 -7.12 9.62
CA LEU A 33 -19.55 -8.38 8.95
C LEU A 33 -19.23 -9.51 9.96
N GLY A 34 -19.50 -9.35 11.26
CA GLY A 34 -19.29 -10.40 12.26
C GLY A 34 -17.86 -10.53 12.76
N TYR A 35 -16.97 -9.58 12.48
CA TYR A 35 -15.63 -9.53 13.09
C TYR A 35 -15.65 -8.81 14.46
N ALA A 36 -16.53 -9.24 15.37
CA ALA A 36 -16.81 -8.51 16.61
C ALA A 36 -15.56 -8.26 17.51
N ASP A 37 -14.57 -9.14 17.48
CA ASP A 37 -13.33 -9.00 18.28
C ASP A 37 -12.54 -7.72 17.98
N VAL A 38 -12.69 -7.15 16.77
CA VAL A 38 -12.04 -5.90 16.38
C VAL A 38 -12.47 -4.70 17.23
N SER A 39 -13.64 -4.78 17.89
CA SER A 39 -14.12 -3.77 18.85
C SER A 39 -13.22 -3.57 20.06
N ARG A 40 -12.38 -4.56 20.40
CA ARG A 40 -11.42 -4.48 21.52
C ARG A 40 -10.16 -3.71 21.15
N ASN A 41 -9.91 -3.50 19.86
CA ASN A 41 -8.69 -2.87 19.39
C ASN A 41 -8.73 -1.36 19.61
N HIS A 42 -7.59 -0.81 20.03
CA HIS A 42 -7.32 0.61 20.12
C HIS A 42 -6.34 1.01 19.02
N TYR A 43 -6.65 2.10 18.32
CA TYR A 43 -5.89 2.57 17.17
C TYR A 43 -5.22 3.91 17.44
N GLU A 44 -3.91 3.94 17.24
CA GLU A 44 -3.16 5.16 17.02
C GLU A 44 -2.95 5.35 15.51
N CYS A 45 -2.81 6.59 15.07
CA CYS A 45 -2.49 6.88 13.68
C CYS A 45 -1.39 7.93 13.55
N ARG A 46 -0.62 7.83 12.46
CA ARG A 46 0.40 8.82 12.10
C ARG A 46 0.60 8.92 10.60
N PHE A 47 1.22 10.01 10.16
CA PHE A 47 1.79 10.08 8.82
C PHE A 47 3.15 9.38 8.76
N ASP A 48 3.43 8.72 7.65
CA ASP A 48 4.75 8.22 7.30
C ASP A 48 5.27 8.90 6.03
N ASN A 49 6.50 9.38 6.08
CA ASN A 49 7.14 10.10 4.98
C ASN A 49 8.39 9.38 4.46
N ARG A 50 8.71 8.21 5.01
CA ARG A 50 10.00 7.55 4.77
C ARG A 50 10.03 6.61 3.57
N ALA A 51 8.91 5.98 3.24
CA ALA A 51 8.87 4.88 2.29
C ALA A 51 7.94 5.18 1.11
N LEU A 52 8.51 5.56 -0.04
CA LEU A 52 7.78 5.94 -1.26
C LEU A 52 6.89 4.85 -1.87
N ARG A 53 7.17 3.57 -1.60
CA ARG A 53 6.37 2.44 -2.14
C ARG A 53 5.47 1.78 -1.10
N ARG A 54 5.53 2.23 0.16
CA ARG A 54 4.67 1.72 1.22
C ARG A 54 3.59 2.76 1.47
N LEU A 55 2.36 2.40 1.11
CA LEU A 55 1.21 3.30 1.09
C LEU A 55 0.54 3.40 2.47
N GLY A 56 0.44 2.27 3.15
CA GLY A 56 -0.02 2.12 4.52
C GLY A 56 0.86 1.15 5.30
N ARG A 57 0.65 1.09 6.62
CA ARG A 57 1.13 0.01 7.47
C ARG A 57 0.34 -0.07 8.77
N CYS A 58 -0.11 -1.27 9.10
CA CYS A 58 -0.54 -1.68 10.42
C CYS A 58 0.64 -2.27 11.21
N THR A 59 0.83 -1.80 12.44
CA THR A 59 1.81 -2.34 13.39
C THR A 59 1.11 -2.71 14.68
N ARG A 60 1.13 -3.99 15.04
CA ARG A 60 0.67 -4.46 16.34
C ARG A 60 1.67 -4.05 17.42
N MET A 61 1.26 -3.18 18.33
CA MET A 61 2.06 -2.67 19.44
C MET A 61 1.92 -3.57 20.67
N THR A 62 0.68 -3.96 20.99
CA THR A 62 0.34 -4.96 22.02
C THR A 62 -0.87 -5.76 21.53
N THR A 63 -1.41 -6.69 22.34
CA THR A 63 -2.53 -7.57 21.98
C THR A 63 -3.71 -6.83 21.36
N TYR A 64 -4.08 -5.66 21.89
CA TYR A 64 -5.21 -4.85 21.44
C TYR A 64 -4.83 -3.43 21.06
N LYS A 65 -3.54 -3.12 20.84
CA LYS A 65 -3.10 -1.79 20.44
C LYS A 65 -2.39 -1.86 19.10
N TYR A 66 -2.87 -1.07 18.14
CA TYR A 66 -2.37 -1.02 16.77
C TYR A 66 -2.03 0.41 16.37
N LEU A 67 -0.94 0.56 15.62
CA LEU A 67 -0.56 1.81 14.98
C LEU A 67 -0.78 1.68 13.47
N ILE A 68 -1.68 2.50 12.93
CA ILE A 68 -1.91 2.63 11.49
C ILE A 68 -1.12 3.85 10.99
N SER A 69 -0.16 3.64 10.12
CA SER A 69 0.54 4.73 9.44
C SER A 69 0.14 4.81 7.98
N VAL A 70 -0.18 6.01 7.51
CA VAL A 70 -0.50 6.28 6.09
C VAL A 70 0.60 7.15 5.49
N ASN A 71 1.03 6.83 4.27
CA ASN A 71 2.01 7.62 3.56
C ASN A 71 1.44 9.00 3.23
N GLU A 72 2.07 10.06 3.73
CA GLU A 72 1.48 11.41 3.59
C GLU A 72 1.45 11.85 2.13
N LYS A 73 2.54 11.64 1.38
CA LYS A 73 2.59 12.01 -0.04
C LYS A 73 1.54 11.25 -0.85
N TYR A 74 1.34 9.97 -0.54
CA TYR A 74 0.28 9.17 -1.17
C TYR A 74 -1.10 9.75 -0.83
N LEU A 75 -1.38 10.00 0.45
CA LEU A 75 -2.62 10.61 0.91
C LEU A 75 -2.94 11.93 0.19
N ARG A 76 -1.93 12.76 -0.08
CA ARG A 76 -2.12 14.06 -0.74
C ARG A 76 -2.28 13.97 -2.27
N MET A 77 -1.86 12.89 -2.91
CA MET A 77 -1.68 12.82 -4.37
C MET A 77 -2.47 11.72 -5.07
N ALA A 78 -2.88 10.68 -4.34
CA ALA A 78 -3.61 9.55 -4.90
C ALA A 78 -5.12 9.82 -4.96
N ASN A 79 -5.84 8.97 -5.70
CA ASN A 79 -7.28 9.06 -5.78
C ASN A 79 -7.90 8.73 -4.41
N PRO A 80 -8.99 9.42 -4.00
CA PRO A 80 -9.64 9.16 -2.72
C PRO A 80 -10.03 7.69 -2.49
N GLU A 81 -10.51 7.01 -3.53
CA GLU A 81 -10.88 5.60 -3.45
C GLU A 81 -9.69 4.71 -3.07
N SER A 82 -8.51 4.98 -3.64
CA SER A 82 -7.27 4.26 -3.34
C SER A 82 -6.79 4.50 -1.90
N ILE A 83 -7.06 5.68 -1.34
CA ILE A 83 -6.79 6.00 0.07
C ILE A 83 -7.70 5.19 0.98
N HIS A 84 -9.02 5.18 0.73
CA HIS A 84 -9.96 4.42 1.55
C HIS A 84 -9.67 2.92 1.51
N ASN A 85 -9.34 2.40 0.33
CA ASN A 85 -8.88 1.02 0.16
C ASN A 85 -7.64 0.73 1.03
N THR A 86 -6.67 1.64 1.03
CA THR A 86 -5.44 1.50 1.83
C THR A 86 -5.74 1.54 3.33
N ILE A 87 -6.60 2.44 3.80
CA ILE A 87 -6.94 2.51 5.24
C ILE A 87 -7.63 1.22 5.68
N MET A 88 -8.67 0.77 4.96
CA MET A 88 -9.35 -0.49 5.26
C MET A 88 -8.41 -1.70 5.17
N HIS A 89 -7.48 -1.74 4.20
CA HIS A 89 -6.45 -2.78 4.10
C HIS A 89 -5.63 -2.90 5.39
N GLU A 90 -5.19 -1.76 5.94
CA GLU A 90 -4.44 -1.73 7.18
C GLU A 90 -5.31 -2.04 8.42
N VAL A 91 -6.60 -1.67 8.41
CA VAL A 91 -7.53 -2.04 9.48
C VAL A 91 -7.79 -3.56 9.49
N ILE A 92 -7.94 -4.21 8.33
CA ILE A 92 -8.08 -5.68 8.24
C ILE A 92 -6.88 -6.40 8.86
N HIS A 93 -5.67 -5.85 8.75
CA HIS A 93 -4.48 -6.43 9.39
C HIS A 93 -4.58 -6.51 10.93
N SER A 94 -5.48 -5.75 11.56
CA SER A 94 -5.73 -5.81 13.00
C SER A 94 -6.64 -6.97 13.44
N LEU A 95 -7.25 -7.68 12.49
CA LEU A 95 -8.05 -8.87 12.78
C LEU A 95 -7.16 -10.06 13.18
N PRO A 96 -7.67 -10.99 14.03
CA PRO A 96 -6.98 -12.22 14.36
C PRO A 96 -6.53 -12.99 13.11
N GLY A 97 -5.28 -13.45 13.09
CA GLY A 97 -4.73 -14.21 11.95
C GLY A 97 -4.48 -13.40 10.67
N CYS A 98 -4.73 -12.08 10.67
CA CYS A 98 -4.68 -11.25 9.47
C CYS A 98 -3.39 -10.41 9.36
N MET A 99 -2.38 -10.59 10.22
CA MET A 99 -1.10 -9.85 10.13
C MET A 99 -0.28 -10.15 8.86
N ASN A 100 -0.70 -11.14 8.07
CA ASN A 100 -0.20 -11.42 6.73
C ASN A 100 -1.39 -11.52 5.76
N HIS A 101 -1.14 -11.50 4.45
CA HIS A 101 -2.16 -11.67 3.42
C HIS A 101 -2.62 -13.13 3.22
N GLY A 102 -2.67 -13.91 4.32
CA GLY A 102 -3.11 -15.31 4.34
C GLY A 102 -4.62 -15.48 4.15
N LYS A 103 -5.11 -16.69 4.42
CA LYS A 103 -6.51 -17.08 4.17
C LYS A 103 -7.51 -16.18 4.92
N GLU A 104 -7.26 -15.88 6.19
CA GLU A 104 -8.14 -15.07 7.02
C GLU A 104 -8.25 -13.63 6.49
N TRP A 105 -7.12 -13.02 6.16
CA TRP A 105 -7.07 -11.68 5.58
C TRP A 105 -7.83 -11.61 4.25
N GLN A 106 -7.59 -12.59 3.36
CA GLN A 106 -8.28 -12.65 2.07
C GLN A 106 -9.78 -12.86 2.21
N ASN A 107 -10.21 -13.61 3.23
CA ASN A 107 -11.62 -13.80 3.52
C ASN A 107 -12.26 -12.48 3.99
N ALA A 108 -11.62 -11.75 4.90
CA ALA A 108 -12.10 -10.44 5.34
C ALA A 108 -12.18 -9.43 4.18
N ALA A 109 -11.11 -9.30 3.38
CA ALA A 109 -11.08 -8.43 2.22
C ALA A 109 -12.21 -8.76 1.21
N ARG A 110 -12.45 -10.05 0.93
CA ARG A 110 -13.54 -10.49 0.05
C ARG A 110 -14.91 -10.07 0.58
N ARG A 111 -15.13 -10.19 1.89
CA ARG A 111 -16.41 -9.83 2.52
C ARG A 111 -16.63 -8.33 2.49
N VAL A 112 -15.59 -7.53 2.74
CA VAL A 112 -15.66 -6.07 2.59
C VAL A 112 -15.99 -5.69 1.14
N ASN A 113 -15.26 -6.23 0.16
CA ASN A 113 -15.48 -5.97 -1.27
C ASN A 113 -16.89 -6.35 -1.74
N ALA A 114 -17.50 -7.37 -1.13
CA ALA A 114 -18.84 -7.83 -1.49
C ALA A 114 -19.98 -7.03 -0.83
N SER A 115 -19.69 -6.28 0.24
CA SER A 115 -20.71 -5.63 1.07
C SER A 115 -20.66 -4.10 1.05
N TYR A 116 -19.53 -3.51 0.66
CA TYR A 116 -19.30 -2.07 0.73
C TYR A 116 -18.66 -1.53 -0.55
N ASN A 117 -18.82 -0.22 -0.76
CA ASN A 117 -18.31 0.49 -1.90
C ASN A 117 -16.84 0.90 -1.68
N PHE A 118 -15.95 -0.08 -1.82
CA PHE A 118 -14.51 0.15 -1.97
C PHE A 118 -14.11 -0.24 -3.40
N THR A 119 -13.05 0.36 -3.94
CA THR A 119 -12.29 -0.34 -4.98
C THR A 119 -11.83 -1.69 -4.41
N PRO A 120 -11.66 -2.75 -5.22
CA PRO A 120 -11.34 -4.06 -4.68
C PRO A 120 -10.10 -4.02 -3.78
N ILE A 121 -10.27 -4.35 -2.50
CA ILE A 121 -9.17 -4.49 -1.56
C ILE A 121 -8.41 -5.74 -1.95
N THR A 122 -7.20 -5.55 -2.45
CA THR A 122 -6.32 -6.62 -2.92
C THR A 122 -5.05 -6.68 -2.06
N ARG A 123 -4.27 -7.75 -2.26
CA ARG A 123 -3.03 -7.98 -1.51
C ARG A 123 -1.95 -6.94 -1.82
N VAL A 124 -1.94 -6.44 -3.05
CA VAL A 124 -0.93 -5.51 -3.57
C VAL A 124 -1.67 -4.44 -4.34
N HIS A 125 -1.48 -3.19 -3.94
CA HIS A 125 -2.02 -2.05 -4.65
C HIS A 125 -1.33 -1.85 -5.99
N ASP A 126 -2.11 -1.66 -7.06
CA ASP A 126 -1.56 -1.29 -8.36
C ASP A 126 -1.41 0.24 -8.44
N LEU A 127 -0.16 0.71 -8.36
CA LEU A 127 0.15 2.14 -8.44
C LEU A 127 -0.28 2.77 -9.78
N ALA A 128 -0.49 1.97 -10.84
CA ALA A 128 -0.96 2.49 -12.12
C ALA A 128 -2.36 3.14 -12.03
N GLU A 129 -3.15 2.78 -11.01
CA GLU A 129 -4.45 3.40 -10.73
C GLU A 129 -4.29 4.85 -10.23
N ASP A 130 -3.17 5.20 -9.59
CA ASP A 130 -2.88 6.52 -9.02
C ASP A 130 -1.79 7.27 -9.80
N LYS A 131 -2.07 7.61 -11.07
CA LYS A 131 -1.09 8.19 -12.01
C LYS A 131 -0.26 9.35 -11.44
N HIS A 132 -0.86 10.25 -10.66
CA HIS A 132 -0.12 11.37 -10.07
C HIS A 132 0.94 10.90 -9.07
N TYR A 133 0.57 9.96 -8.17
CA TYR A 133 1.52 9.38 -7.24
C TYR A 133 2.51 8.45 -7.93
N GLU A 134 2.08 7.68 -8.93
CA GLU A 134 2.95 6.83 -9.73
C GLU A 134 4.06 7.65 -10.41
N ASN A 135 3.71 8.79 -11.02
CA ASN A 135 4.66 9.71 -11.62
C ASN A 135 5.62 10.30 -10.59
N TYR A 136 5.13 10.64 -9.40
CA TYR A 136 5.98 11.07 -8.29
C TYR A 136 6.96 9.98 -7.84
N VAL A 137 6.51 8.72 -7.73
CA VAL A 137 7.39 7.59 -7.41
C VAL A 137 8.44 7.40 -8.52
N LYS A 138 8.04 7.49 -9.79
CA LYS A 138 8.93 7.35 -10.96
C LYS A 138 9.97 8.46 -11.04
N SER A 139 9.63 9.71 -10.68
CA SER A 139 10.58 10.83 -10.70
C SER A 139 11.68 10.73 -9.65
N ASN A 140 11.54 9.82 -8.68
CA ASN A 140 12.56 9.53 -7.68
C ASN A 140 13.52 8.39 -8.10
N TYR A 141 13.44 7.88 -9.34
CA TYR A 141 14.40 6.91 -9.86
C TYR A 141 15.68 7.59 -10.31
N HIS A 142 16.80 7.10 -9.80
CA HIS A 142 18.16 7.60 -10.11
C HIS A 142 19.00 6.58 -10.88
N TYR A 143 18.49 5.36 -11.06
CA TYR A 143 19.20 4.28 -11.73
C TYR A 143 18.24 3.52 -12.64
N SER A 144 18.70 3.13 -13.82
CA SER A 144 17.96 2.24 -14.72
C SER A 144 18.87 1.16 -15.31
N ILE A 145 18.27 0.01 -15.58
CA ILE A 145 18.87 -1.14 -16.25
C ILE A 145 17.92 -1.54 -17.37
N GLU A 146 18.47 -1.78 -18.56
CA GLU A 146 17.73 -2.30 -19.70
C GLU A 146 18.50 -3.48 -20.30
N CYS A 147 17.84 -4.61 -20.51
CA CYS A 147 18.45 -5.73 -21.22
C CYS A 147 18.55 -5.40 -22.71
N GLU A 148 19.74 -5.51 -23.31
CA GLU A 148 19.92 -5.20 -24.74
C GLU A 148 19.21 -6.17 -25.67
N LYS A 149 18.95 -7.40 -25.22
CA LYS A 149 18.34 -8.44 -26.04
C LYS A 149 16.80 -8.41 -26.03
N CYS A 150 16.20 -8.30 -24.84
CA CYS A 150 14.74 -8.40 -24.68
C CYS A 150 14.09 -7.10 -24.22
N HIS A 151 14.88 -6.03 -24.06
CA HIS A 151 14.41 -4.68 -23.70
C HIS A 151 13.61 -4.57 -22.40
N THR A 152 13.68 -5.59 -21.53
CA THR A 152 13.11 -5.50 -20.19
C THR A 152 13.85 -4.42 -19.40
N LYS A 153 13.09 -3.54 -18.73
CA LYS A 153 13.58 -2.38 -18.00
C LYS A 153 13.32 -2.52 -16.51
N TRP A 154 14.29 -2.11 -15.71
CA TRP A 154 14.19 -1.99 -14.26
C TRP A 154 14.72 -0.63 -13.84
N SER A 155 14.00 0.05 -12.95
CA SER A 155 14.38 1.36 -12.42
C SER A 155 14.42 1.33 -10.90
N TYR A 156 15.39 2.05 -10.33
CA TYR A 156 15.66 2.04 -8.90
C TYR A 156 15.93 3.45 -8.37
N MET A 157 15.46 3.71 -7.15
CA MET A 157 15.73 4.95 -6.41
C MET A 157 17.14 4.97 -5.81
N LYS A 158 17.78 3.81 -5.68
CA LYS A 158 19.11 3.65 -5.06
C LYS A 158 19.93 2.67 -5.87
N LYS A 159 21.25 2.79 -5.81
CA LYS A 159 22.16 1.83 -6.42
C LYS A 159 21.97 0.47 -5.74
N THR A 160 21.45 -0.50 -6.47
CA THR A 160 21.18 -1.85 -5.95
C THR A 160 22.30 -2.82 -6.28
N LYS A 161 22.37 -3.95 -5.56
CA LYS A 161 23.26 -5.07 -5.93
C LYS A 161 22.98 -5.57 -7.35
N THR A 162 21.71 -5.55 -7.77
CA THR A 162 21.29 -5.89 -9.14
C THR A 162 21.91 -4.94 -10.15
N TYR A 163 21.83 -3.62 -9.92
CA TYR A 163 22.47 -2.63 -10.77
C TYR A 163 23.98 -2.85 -10.90
N SER A 164 24.69 -3.03 -9.78
CA SER A 164 26.13 -3.33 -9.82
C SER A 164 26.44 -4.63 -10.55
N ALA A 165 25.66 -5.70 -10.32
CA ALA A 165 25.86 -6.98 -10.99
C ALA A 165 25.60 -6.92 -12.50
N CYS A 166 24.61 -6.15 -12.96
CA CYS A 166 24.39 -5.88 -14.38
C CYS A 166 25.54 -5.08 -14.99
N LYS A 167 25.99 -4.02 -14.31
CA LYS A 167 27.10 -3.16 -14.77
C LYS A 167 28.43 -3.91 -14.85
N GLU A 168 28.65 -4.89 -13.98
CA GLU A 168 29.85 -5.73 -13.94
C GLU A 168 29.74 -7.03 -14.77
N GLY A 169 28.65 -7.23 -15.52
CA GLY A 169 28.46 -8.43 -16.36
C GLY A 169 28.23 -9.75 -15.60
N ARG A 170 27.90 -9.66 -14.30
CA ARG A 170 27.67 -10.81 -13.41
C ARG A 170 26.20 -11.28 -13.37
N ALA A 171 25.27 -10.44 -13.79
CA ALA A 171 23.84 -10.78 -13.84
C ALA A 171 23.45 -11.50 -15.14
N ARG A 172 22.34 -12.26 -15.09
CA ARG A 172 21.73 -12.90 -16.27
C ARG A 172 20.24 -12.56 -16.30
N CYS A 173 19.77 -12.09 -17.45
CA CYS A 173 18.36 -11.83 -17.71
C CYS A 173 17.62 -13.16 -17.91
N SER A 174 16.29 -13.18 -17.69
CA SER A 174 15.44 -14.34 -18.00
C SER A 174 15.51 -14.76 -19.47
N CYS A 175 15.81 -13.84 -20.40
CA CYS A 175 16.02 -14.12 -21.83
C CYS A 175 17.40 -14.75 -22.15
N GLY A 176 18.22 -14.97 -21.12
CA GLY A 176 19.58 -15.54 -21.20
C GLY A 176 20.71 -14.52 -21.40
N SER A 177 20.41 -13.27 -21.74
CA SER A 177 21.43 -12.24 -21.96
C SER A 177 22.17 -11.88 -20.67
N ARG A 178 23.46 -11.53 -20.79
CA ARG A 178 24.29 -10.93 -19.74
C ARG A 178 24.63 -9.46 -20.01
N ILE A 179 24.15 -8.92 -21.14
CA ILE A 179 24.47 -7.57 -21.60
C ILE A 179 23.31 -6.64 -21.24
N PHE A 180 23.64 -5.56 -20.54
CA PHE A 180 22.69 -4.59 -20.01
C PHE A 180 23.19 -3.17 -20.22
N ILE A 181 22.29 -2.28 -20.65
CA ILE A 181 22.50 -0.84 -20.62
C ILE A 181 22.16 -0.35 -19.21
N CYS A 182 23.15 0.16 -18.49
CA CYS A 182 22.99 0.69 -17.13
C CYS A 182 23.16 2.22 -17.15
N ARG A 183 22.18 2.98 -16.65
CA ARG A 183 22.21 4.45 -16.62
C ARG A 183 21.97 4.98 -15.20
N GLU A 184 22.65 6.07 -14.87
CA GLU A 184 22.31 6.94 -13.73
C GLU A 184 21.46 8.09 -14.30
N LEU A 185 20.28 8.33 -13.72
CA LEU A 185 19.23 9.22 -14.25
C LEU A 185 19.32 10.64 -13.67
#